data_AF-A0AAD9V597-F1
#
_entry.id   AF-A0AAD9V597-F1
#
_cell.length_a   1.000
_cell.length_b   1.000
_cell.length_c   1.000
_cell.angle_alpha   90.00
_cell.angle_beta   90.00
_cell.angle_gamma   90.00
#
_symmetry.space_group_name_H-M   'P 1'
#
loop_
_entity.id
_entity.type
_entity.pdbx_description
1 polymer ?
#
loop_
_entity_poly.entity_id
_entity_poly.type
_entity_poly.pdbx_seq_one_letter_code
_entity_poly.pdbx_strand_id
1 'polypeptide(L)'
;MGWKLQQVEEREELQFDWMDGKSAPDAILELLVCRCTRSSKLPNCVSLANGLKCTDIYTLKECQNQVEDKEIDLYTSDDATDDSDDTDNED
;
A
#
# COMPACT_ATOMS: atom_id res chain seq x y z
N MET A 1 -16.20 0.18 9.01
CA MET A 1 -14.81 0.61 8.72
C MET A 1 -14.62 2.05 9.12
N GLY A 2 -14.12 2.26 10.34
CA GLY A 2 -13.90 3.61 10.83
C GLY A 2 -13.51 3.60 12.29
N TRP A 3 -13.34 4.81 12.83
CA TRP A 3 -13.14 5.02 14.24
C TRP A 3 -14.15 6.05 14.72
N LYS A 4 -14.58 5.93 15.98
CA LYS A 4 -15.44 6.91 16.61
C LYS A 4 -15.01 7.14 18.04
N LEU A 5 -15.17 8.37 18.51
CA LEU A 5 -15.05 8.68 19.93
C LEU A 5 -16.38 8.39 20.60
N GLN A 6 -16.33 7.55 21.63
CA GLN A 6 -17.49 7.19 22.42
C GLN A 6 -17.29 7.74 23.83
N GLN A 7 -18.26 8.51 24.31
CA GLN A 7 -18.29 8.90 25.72
C GLN A 7 -18.80 7.71 26.53
N VAL A 8 -17.94 7.20 27.40
CA VAL A 8 -18.26 6.17 28.38
C VAL A 8 -18.06 6.83 29.74
N GLU A 9 -19.17 7.06 30.44
CA GLU A 9 -19.21 7.85 31.67
C GLU A 9 -18.66 9.27 31.45
N GLU A 10 -17.57 9.64 32.13
CA GLU A 10 -16.88 10.95 32.03
C GLU A 10 -15.60 10.89 31.18
N ARG A 11 -15.37 9.80 30.42
CA ARG A 11 -14.18 9.65 29.59
C ARG A 11 -14.55 9.44 28.13
N GLU A 12 -13.72 9.98 27.26
CA GLU A 12 -13.80 9.72 25.82
C GLU A 12 -12.88 8.55 25.47
N GLU A 13 -13.48 7.49 24.96
CA GLU A 13 -12.78 6.30 24.48
C GLU A 13 -12.79 6.27 22.96
N LEU A 14 -11.64 5.99 22.36
CA LEU A 14 -11.52 5.82 20.92
C LEU A 14 -11.87 4.37 20.56
N GLN A 15 -13.03 4.19 19.94
CA GLN A 15 -13.46 2.89 19.45
C GLN A 15 -13.06 2.72 17.98
N PHE A 16 -12.36 1.63 17.69
CA PHE A 16 -12.02 1.21 16.34
C PHE A 16 -12.96 0.10 15.88
N ASP A 17 -13.62 0.33 14.75
CA ASP A 17 -14.36 -0.68 14.01
C ASP A 17 -13.40 -1.32 13.01
N TRP A 18 -12.73 -2.39 13.47
CA TRP A 18 -11.81 -3.20 12.67
C TRP A 18 -12.54 -3.91 11.53
N MET A 19 -11.79 -4.40 10.55
CA MET A 19 -12.36 -5.22 9.48
C MET A 19 -12.93 -6.51 10.07
N ASP A 20 -14.25 -6.59 10.19
CA ASP A 20 -15.01 -7.78 10.60
C ASP A 20 -15.27 -8.74 9.42
N GLY A 21 -14.72 -8.43 8.25
CA GLY A 21 -14.77 -9.25 7.06
C GLY A 21 -14.00 -10.56 7.20
N LYS A 22 -14.41 -11.56 6.40
CA LYS A 22 -13.65 -12.81 6.26
C LYS A 22 -12.22 -12.49 5.84
N SER A 23 -11.26 -13.20 6.43
CA SER A 23 -9.86 -13.15 5.99
C SER A 23 -9.78 -13.34 4.48
N ALA A 24 -8.80 -12.69 3.85
CA ALA A 24 -8.52 -12.91 2.44
C ALA A 24 -8.34 -14.41 2.19
N PRO A 25 -8.90 -14.97 1.09
CA PRO A 25 -8.70 -16.38 0.75
C PRO A 25 -7.22 -16.76 0.76
N ASP A 26 -6.91 -17.97 1.22
CA ASP A 26 -5.54 -18.47 1.32
C ASP A 26 -4.77 -18.36 -0.01
N ALA A 27 -5.46 -18.55 -1.14
CA ALA A 27 -4.88 -18.37 -2.47
C ALA A 27 -4.32 -16.96 -2.71
N ILE A 28 -4.93 -15.92 -2.13
CA ILE A 28 -4.42 -14.54 -2.20
C ILE A 28 -3.22 -14.37 -1.27
N LEU A 29 -3.26 -15.00 -0.09
CA LEU A 29 -2.13 -14.98 0.85
C LEU A 29 -0.89 -15.68 0.28
N GLU A 30 -1.08 -16.75 -0.50
CA GLU A 30 0.02 -17.45 -1.18
C GLU A 30 0.73 -16.57 -2.22
N LEU A 31 0.04 -15.61 -2.84
CA LEU A 31 0.65 -14.64 -3.76
C LEU A 31 1.62 -13.69 -3.05
N LEU A 32 1.36 -13.41 -1.76
CA LEU A 32 2.19 -12.55 -0.92
C LEU A 32 3.45 -13.25 -0.40
N VAL A 33 3.51 -14.59 -0.49
CA VAL A 33 4.63 -15.39 0.02
C VAL A 33 5.50 -15.87 -1.14
N CYS A 34 6.50 -15.07 -1.48
CA CYS A 34 7.54 -15.48 -2.42
C CYS A 34 8.48 -16.49 -1.73
N ARG A 35 8.46 -17.77 -2.12
CA ARG A 35 9.37 -18.83 -1.59
C ARG A 35 10.64 -19.02 -2.42
N CYS A 36 11.02 -18.03 -3.22
CA CYS A 36 12.12 -18.16 -4.18
C CYS A 36 13.49 -18.11 -3.48
N THR A 37 14.21 -19.23 -3.38
CA THR A 37 15.46 -19.27 -2.60
C THR A 37 16.62 -18.44 -3.17
N ARG A 38 16.65 -18.13 -4.47
CA ARG A 38 17.78 -17.38 -5.08
C ARG A 38 17.56 -16.84 -6.48
N SER A 39 16.69 -17.46 -7.27
CA SER A 39 16.39 -17.00 -8.62
C SER A 39 14.89 -17.12 -8.85
N SER A 40 14.20 -15.99 -8.83
CA SER A 40 12.80 -15.88 -9.24
C SER A 40 12.72 -16.00 -10.76
N LYS A 41 12.91 -17.23 -11.25
CA LYS A 41 12.72 -17.61 -12.65
C LYS A 41 11.47 -18.45 -12.76
N LEU A 42 10.77 -18.32 -13.88
CA LEU A 42 9.69 -19.22 -14.22
C LEU A 42 10.21 -20.66 -14.34
N PRO A 43 9.42 -21.68 -13.93
CA PRO A 43 8.07 -21.58 -13.37
C PRO A 43 8.03 -21.45 -11.83
N ASN A 44 9.19 -21.38 -11.16
CA ASN A 44 9.29 -21.57 -9.71
C ASN A 44 8.88 -20.34 -8.88
N CYS A 45 8.66 -19.19 -9.52
CA CYS A 45 8.20 -17.98 -8.85
C CYS A 45 6.72 -17.72 -9.18
N VAL A 46 5.84 -17.99 -8.21
CA VAL A 46 4.39 -17.76 -8.34
C VAL A 46 4.08 -16.29 -8.55
N SER A 47 4.76 -15.38 -7.83
CA SER A 47 4.58 -13.94 -8.03
C SER A 47 4.93 -13.53 -9.46
N LEU A 48 6.08 -13.97 -9.99
CA LEU A 48 6.48 -13.68 -11.37
C LEU A 48 5.52 -14.31 -12.40
N ALA A 49 5.05 -15.53 -12.16
CA ALA A 49 4.08 -16.20 -13.03
C ALA A 49 2.74 -15.44 -13.10
N ASN A 50 2.39 -14.73 -12.04
CA ASN A 50 1.19 -13.87 -11.98
C ASN A 50 1.50 -12.40 -12.31
N GLY A 51 2.70 -12.07 -12.79
CA GLY A 51 3.08 -10.69 -13.14
C GLY A 51 3.27 -9.76 -11.94
N LEU A 52 3.37 -10.30 -10.73
CA LEU A 52 3.57 -9.56 -9.48
C LEU A 52 5.05 -9.48 -9.11
N LYS A 53 5.44 -8.42 -8.41
CA LYS A 53 6.74 -8.33 -7.73
C LYS A 53 6.69 -9.05 -6.38
N CYS A 54 7.78 -9.71 -6.01
CA CYS A 54 7.93 -10.26 -4.67
C CYS A 54 8.02 -9.12 -3.66
N THR A 55 7.23 -9.18 -2.59
CA THR A 55 7.21 -8.22 -1.50
C THR A 55 8.27 -8.56 -0.44
N ASP A 56 8.71 -7.57 0.33
CA ASP A 56 9.82 -7.72 1.28
C ASP A 56 9.49 -8.50 2.56
N ILE A 57 8.25 -9.01 2.66
CA ILE A 57 7.75 -9.75 3.82
C ILE A 57 8.66 -10.96 4.13
N TYR A 58 9.29 -11.53 3.10
CA TYR A 58 10.37 -12.50 3.25
C TYR A 58 11.57 -12.01 2.46
N THR A 59 12.52 -11.40 3.15
CA THR A 59 13.74 -10.82 2.56
C THR A 59 14.64 -11.90 1.98
N LEU A 60 14.28 -12.40 0.81
CA LEU A 60 15.15 -13.21 -0.02
C LEU A 60 16.17 -12.24 -0.61
N LYS A 61 17.34 -12.13 0.04
CA LYS A 61 18.42 -11.18 -0.29
C LYS A 61 18.87 -11.19 -1.75
N GLU A 62 18.49 -12.21 -2.52
CA GLU A 62 18.91 -12.41 -3.91
C GLU A 62 17.71 -12.56 -4.87
N CYS A 63 16.49 -12.17 -4.47
CA CYS A 63 15.31 -12.25 -5.34
C CYS A 63 15.35 -11.17 -6.43
N GLN A 64 15.57 -11.57 -7.68
CA GLN A 64 15.60 -10.67 -8.85
C GLN A 64 14.23 -10.05 -9.20
N ASN A 65 13.15 -10.56 -8.62
CA ASN A 65 11.79 -10.07 -8.84
C ASN A 65 11.29 -9.15 -7.70
N GLN A 66 12.19 -8.47 -7.00
CA GLN A 66 11.83 -7.44 -6.03
C GLN A 66 11.53 -6.10 -6.71
N VAL A 67 10.82 -5.24 -5.97
CA VAL A 67 10.70 -3.83 -6.34
C VAL A 67 12.08 -3.21 -6.12
N GLU A 68 12.62 -2.51 -7.12
CA GLU A 68 13.82 -1.69 -6.91
C GLU A 68 13.43 -0.55 -5.97
N ASP A 69 14.24 -0.26 -4.94
CA ASP A 69 14.08 0.87 -4.00
C ASP A 69 14.22 2.23 -4.71
N LYS A 70 13.40 2.48 -5.73
CA LYS A 70 13.16 3.81 -6.24
C LYS A 70 12.05 4.35 -5.35
N GLU A 71 12.39 5.36 -4.56
CA GLU A 71 11.43 6.13 -3.76
C GLU A 71 10.19 6.36 -4.62
N ILE A 72 9.09 5.71 -4.25
CA ILE A 72 7.80 5.97 -4.87
C ILE A 72 7.45 7.37 -4.38
N ASP A 73 7.65 8.37 -5.23
CA ASP A 73 7.25 9.74 -4.96
C ASP A 73 5.72 9.83 -4.97
N LEU A 74 5.13 9.47 -3.82
CA LEU A 74 3.70 9.53 -3.55
C LEU A 74 3.16 10.99 -3.56
N TYR A 75 4.01 12.00 -3.80
CA TYR A 75 3.65 13.41 -3.81
C TYR A 75 3.38 13.99 -5.21
N THR A 76 3.46 13.23 -6.30
CA THR A 76 2.89 13.68 -7.58
C THR A 76 1.37 13.49 -7.59
N SER A 77 0.70 14.25 -6.73
CA SER A 77 -0.67 14.68 -6.99
C SER A 77 -0.59 15.65 -8.16
N ASP A 78 -1.20 15.32 -9.29
CA ASP A 78 -1.41 16.20 -10.45
C ASP A 78 -2.38 17.36 -10.11
N ASP A 79 -2.11 18.10 -9.04
CA ASP A 79 -2.77 19.38 -8.76
C ASP A 79 -1.81 20.51 -9.11
N ALA A 80 -1.56 20.60 -10.42
CA ALA A 80 -0.87 21.74 -11.02
C ALA A 80 -1.73 22.99 -10.80
N THR A 81 -1.30 23.82 -9.85
CA THR A 81 -1.78 25.18 -9.65
C THR A 81 -1.51 26.02 -10.91
N ASP A 82 -2.52 26.70 -11.44
CA ASP A 82 -2.33 27.86 -12.34
C ASP A 82 -3.33 28.98 -12.00
N ASP A 83 -2.88 29.83 -11.08
CA ASP A 83 -2.97 31.28 -11.03
C ASP A 83 -4.07 31.99 -11.88
N SER A 84 -5.10 32.51 -11.20
CA SER A 84 -5.89 33.63 -11.75
C SER A 84 -5.55 34.89 -10.96
N ASP A 85 -4.64 35.68 -11.52
CA ASP A 85 -4.22 37.01 -11.08
C ASP A 85 -5.42 37.98 -11.15
N ASP A 86 -6.06 38.25 -10.01
CA ASP A 86 -7.07 39.31 -9.85
C ASP A 86 -6.36 40.68 -9.89
N THR A 87 -6.28 41.28 -11.08
CA THR A 87 -5.84 42.68 -11.21
C THR A 87 -6.98 43.62 -10.79
N ASP A 88 -6.98 44.02 -9.52
CA ASP A 88 -7.77 45.17 -9.04
C ASP A 88 -7.13 46.48 -9.51
N ASN A 89 -7.87 47.19 -10.36
CA ASN A 89 -7.51 48.47 -10.95
C ASN A 89 -8.44 49.56 -10.39
N GLU A 90 -8.01 50.30 -9.37
CA GLU A 90 -8.65 51.55 -8.92
C GLU A 90 -7.62 52.55 -8.35
N ASP A 91 -7.21 53.55 -9.14
CA ASP A 91 -7.29 55.00 -8.83
C ASP A 91 -7.09 55.83 -10.11
#